data_AF-A0A1X6XIY9-F1
#
_entry.id   AF-A0A1X6XIY9-F1
#
_cell.length_a   1.000
_cell.length_b   1.000
_cell.length_c   1.000
_cell.angle_alpha   90.00
_cell.angle_beta   90.00
_cell.angle_gamma   90.00
#
_symmetry.space_group_name_H-M   'P 1'
#
loop_
_entity.id
_entity.type
_entity.pdbx_description
1 polymer ?
#
loop_
_entity_poly.entity_id
_entity_poly.type
_entity_poly.pdbx_seq_one_letter_code
_entity_poly.pdbx_strand_id
1 'polypeptide(L)'
;MATALAGQSSFLHRDAVLDLLGLGQLNPSRIRVGTRRRVRRTLPDWMDLEARSDVADDDLTHYEGIPATTVGRALADMRDRMPRERWNSLVEEALRRELLDEQARGALMSERHTT
;
A
#
# COMPACT_ATOMS: atom_id res chain seq x y z
N MET A 1 -17.01 0.39 -3.55
CA MET A 1 -15.59 0.23 -3.19
C MET A 1 -14.77 0.19 -4.47
N ALA A 2 -13.63 0.89 -4.54
CA ALA A 2 -12.83 1.05 -5.76
C ALA A 2 -12.38 -0.30 -6.39
N THR A 3 -12.01 -1.28 -5.58
CA THR A 3 -11.65 -2.65 -6.01
C THR A 3 -12.80 -3.37 -6.75
N ALA A 4 -14.05 -3.16 -6.33
CA ALA A 4 -15.21 -3.75 -7.02
C ALA A 4 -15.37 -3.23 -8.46
N LEU A 5 -14.88 -2.01 -8.76
CA LEU A 5 -14.93 -1.42 -10.09
C LEU A 5 -13.76 -1.89 -10.99
N ALA A 6 -12.63 -2.26 -10.39
CA ALA A 6 -11.45 -2.73 -11.11
C ALA A 6 -11.46 -4.25 -11.41
N GLY A 7 -12.32 -5.03 -10.74
CA GLY A 7 -12.56 -6.45 -10.99
C GLY A 7 -12.04 -7.37 -9.88
N GLN A 8 -12.39 -8.67 -9.94
CA GLN A 8 -12.15 -9.67 -8.89
C GLN A 8 -10.68 -9.90 -8.48
N SER A 9 -9.72 -9.42 -9.27
CA SER A 9 -8.27 -9.59 -9.01
C SER A 9 -7.57 -8.25 -8.77
N SER A 10 -8.32 -7.27 -8.28
CA SER A 10 -7.82 -5.95 -7.92
C SER A 10 -7.70 -5.77 -6.41
N PHE A 11 -6.74 -4.95 -5.99
CA PHE A 11 -6.43 -4.69 -4.58
C PHE A 11 -5.96 -3.25 -4.38
N LEU A 12 -6.16 -2.69 -3.20
CA LEU A 12 -5.57 -1.40 -2.83
C LEU A 12 -4.07 -1.56 -2.56
N HIS A 13 -3.26 -0.55 -2.88
CA HIS A 13 -1.82 -0.57 -2.58
C HIS A 13 -1.30 0.83 -2.24
N ARG A 14 -0.03 0.89 -1.81
CA ARG A 14 0.67 2.17 -1.50
C ARG A 14 -0.10 2.99 -0.45
N ASP A 15 -0.13 4.29 -0.63
CA ASP A 15 -0.81 5.26 0.22
C ASP A 15 -2.31 5.02 0.35
N ALA A 16 -3.00 4.41 -0.63
CA ALA A 16 -4.42 4.09 -0.48
C ALA A 16 -4.67 3.10 0.68
N VAL A 17 -3.73 2.19 0.95
CA VAL A 17 -3.80 1.27 2.10
C VAL A 17 -3.50 2.00 3.40
N LEU A 18 -2.47 2.85 3.39
CA LEU A 18 -2.09 3.61 4.57
C LEU A 18 -3.22 4.59 4.96
N ASP A 19 -3.83 5.26 4.00
CA ASP A 19 -4.97 6.17 4.21
C ASP A 19 -6.21 5.41 4.71
N LEU A 20 -6.51 4.23 4.14
CA LEU A 20 -7.58 3.35 4.62
C LEU A 20 -7.42 3.01 6.11
N LEU A 21 -6.20 2.75 6.56
CA LEU A 21 -5.91 2.41 7.95
C LEU A 21 -5.71 3.65 8.84
N GLY A 22 -5.81 4.86 8.29
CA GLY A 22 -5.54 6.12 8.99
C GLY A 22 -4.07 6.26 9.41
N LEU A 23 -3.14 5.63 8.69
CA LEU A 23 -1.70 5.76 8.89
C LEU A 23 -1.20 7.04 8.24
N GLY A 24 -1.22 8.11 9.04
CA GLY A 24 -0.83 9.44 8.62
C GLY A 24 -1.87 10.11 7.72
N GLN A 25 -1.66 11.40 7.45
CA GLN A 25 -2.56 12.20 6.63
C GLN A 25 -2.01 12.25 5.20
N LEU A 26 -2.31 11.21 4.41
CA LEU A 26 -1.79 11.08 3.05
C LEU A 26 -2.73 11.73 2.04
N ASN A 27 -4.05 11.69 2.26
CA ASN A 27 -5.05 12.35 1.43
C ASN A 27 -4.75 12.18 -0.08
N PRO A 28 -4.65 10.94 -0.57
CA PRO A 28 -4.26 10.70 -1.95
C PRO A 28 -5.25 11.36 -2.92
N SER A 29 -4.75 12.09 -3.92
CA SER A 29 -5.59 12.73 -4.93
C SER A 29 -6.36 11.72 -5.79
N ARG A 30 -5.89 10.46 -5.84
CA ARG A 30 -6.51 9.34 -6.54
C ARG A 30 -6.34 8.05 -5.76
N ILE A 31 -7.38 7.21 -5.78
CA ILE A 31 -7.33 5.89 -5.16
C ILE A 31 -6.53 4.95 -6.07
N ARG A 32 -5.40 4.44 -5.56
CA ARG A 32 -4.52 3.53 -6.29
C ARG A 32 -4.97 2.08 -6.14
N VAL A 33 -5.23 1.44 -7.27
CA VAL A 33 -5.71 0.06 -7.36
C VAL A 33 -4.74 -0.76 -8.20
N GLY A 34 -4.18 -1.80 -7.60
CA GLY A 34 -3.31 -2.76 -8.25
C GLY A 34 -4.12 -3.88 -8.88
N THR A 35 -3.69 -4.37 -10.03
CA THR A 35 -4.22 -5.61 -10.63
C THR A 35 -3.08 -6.53 -11.02
N ARG A 36 -3.25 -7.85 -10.84
CA ARG A 36 -2.22 -8.85 -11.22
C ARG A 36 -1.98 -8.92 -12.73
N ARG A 37 -2.97 -8.54 -13.53
CA ARG A 37 -2.90 -8.48 -14.99
C ARG A 37 -3.29 -7.09 -15.44
N ARG A 38 -2.78 -6.67 -16.60
CA ARG A 38 -3.16 -5.37 -17.18
C ARG A 38 -4.65 -5.37 -17.52
N VAL A 39 -5.40 -4.51 -16.84
CA VAL A 39 -6.82 -4.26 -17.14
C VAL A 39 -6.91 -3.01 -18.02
N ARG A 40 -7.58 -3.10 -19.17
CA ARG A 40 -7.84 -1.97 -20.07
C ARG A 40 -9.32 -1.60 -19.97
N ARG A 41 -9.71 -0.99 -18.86
CA ARG A 41 -11.06 -0.43 -18.67
C ARG A 41 -10.98 1.07 -18.47
N THR A 42 -11.98 1.78 -18.97
CA THR A 42 -12.18 3.20 -18.64
C THR A 42 -12.57 3.27 -17.18
N LEU A 43 -11.68 3.84 -16.36
CA LEU A 43 -11.93 4.08 -14.95
C LEU A 43 -12.25 5.55 -14.72
N PRO A 44 -12.95 5.87 -13.63
CA PRO A 44 -13.16 7.26 -13.23
C PRO A 44 -11.83 7.98 -12.96
N ASP A 45 -11.79 9.30 -13.20
CA ASP A 45 -10.57 10.13 -13.07
C ASP A 45 -9.99 10.19 -11.65
N TRP A 46 -10.78 9.80 -10.64
CA TRP A 46 -10.37 9.70 -9.24
C TRP A 46 -9.65 8.39 -8.89
N MET A 47 -9.49 7.48 -9.86
CA MET A 47 -8.87 6.16 -9.67
C MET A 47 -7.66 6.00 -10.58
N ASP A 48 -6.55 5.50 -10.03
CA ASP A 48 -5.39 5.08 -10.81
C ASP A 48 -5.26 3.56 -10.75
N LEU A 49 -5.20 2.91 -11.92
CA LEU A 49 -5.01 1.47 -12.02
C LEU A 49 -3.59 1.13 -12.47
N GLU A 50 -2.87 0.38 -11.64
CA GLU A 50 -1.51 -0.05 -11.88
C GLU A 50 -1.46 -1.58 -12.07
N ALA A 51 -0.75 -2.06 -13.09
CA ALA A 51 -0.43 -3.47 -13.18
C ALA A 51 0.68 -3.80 -12.16
N ARG A 52 0.31 -4.53 -11.10
CA ARG A 52 1.17 -4.89 -9.98
C ARG A 52 1.42 -6.40 -9.96
N SER A 53 2.09 -6.90 -10.99
CA SER A 53 2.51 -8.31 -11.07
C SER A 53 3.71 -8.63 -10.19
N ASP A 54 4.35 -7.60 -9.62
CA ASP A 54 5.46 -7.67 -8.69
C ASP A 54 5.05 -8.00 -7.24
N VAL A 55 3.75 -7.88 -6.92
CA VAL A 55 3.22 -8.12 -5.58
C VAL A 55 2.98 -9.60 -5.39
N ALA A 56 3.66 -10.20 -4.41
CA ALA A 56 3.49 -11.60 -4.04
C ALA A 56 2.15 -11.85 -3.32
N ASP A 57 1.70 -13.10 -3.29
CA ASP A 57 0.45 -13.47 -2.59
C ASP A 57 0.56 -13.23 -1.08
N ASP A 58 1.74 -13.42 -0.49
CA ASP A 58 2.02 -13.15 0.94
C ASP A 58 1.98 -11.64 1.28
N ASP A 59 2.15 -10.78 0.27
CA ASP A 59 2.03 -9.33 0.39
C ASP A 59 0.58 -8.85 0.25
N LEU A 60 -0.38 -9.75 0.06
CA LEU A 60 -1.81 -9.44 -0.06
C LEU A 60 -2.58 -9.85 1.18
N THR A 61 -3.52 -9.01 1.56
CA THR A 61 -4.38 -9.19 2.72
C THR A 61 -5.76 -8.58 2.47
N HIS A 62 -6.64 -8.65 3.46
CA HIS A 62 -7.95 -8.01 3.42
C HIS A 62 -8.11 -7.14 4.66
N TYR A 63 -8.40 -5.85 4.44
CA TYR A 63 -8.80 -4.93 5.50
C TYR A 63 -10.29 -4.66 5.34
N GLU A 64 -11.08 -4.96 6.37
CA GLU A 64 -12.55 -4.75 6.35
C GLU A 64 -13.23 -5.41 5.13
N GLY A 65 -12.70 -6.56 4.68
CA GLY A 65 -13.20 -7.27 3.49
C GLY A 65 -12.75 -6.67 2.14
N ILE A 66 -11.89 -5.65 2.15
CA ILE A 66 -11.31 -5.02 0.96
C ILE A 66 -9.94 -5.63 0.67
N PRO A 67 -9.72 -6.25 -0.50
CA PRO A 67 -8.40 -6.73 -0.90
C PRO A 67 -7.39 -5.58 -0.96
N ALA A 68 -6.24 -5.76 -0.34
CA ALA A 68 -5.20 -4.74 -0.21
C ALA A 68 -3.80 -5.38 -0.09
N THR A 69 -2.74 -4.61 -0.30
CA THR A 69 -1.40 -5.02 0.12
C THR A 69 -1.27 -4.93 1.64
N THR A 70 -0.37 -5.71 2.24
CA THR A 70 0.02 -5.55 3.65
C THR A 70 0.56 -4.15 3.92
N VAL A 71 0.50 -3.70 5.18
CA VAL A 71 1.12 -2.43 5.60
C VAL A 71 2.61 -2.42 5.29
N GLY A 72 3.31 -3.53 5.54
CA GLY A 72 4.73 -3.68 5.22
C GLY A 72 5.01 -3.43 3.74
N ARG A 73 4.25 -4.08 2.84
CA ARG A 73 4.40 -3.86 1.39
C ARG A 73 4.07 -2.42 0.99
N ALA A 74 3.00 -1.85 1.54
CA ALA A 74 2.61 -0.46 1.25
C ALA A 74 3.69 0.55 1.70
N LEU A 75 4.30 0.34 2.88
CA LEU A 75 5.41 1.14 3.38
C LEU A 75 6.66 0.97 2.51
N ALA A 76 7.01 -0.26 2.10
CA ALA A 76 8.11 -0.50 1.17
C ALA A 76 7.90 0.22 -0.18
N ASP A 77 6.68 0.20 -0.71
CA ASP A 77 6.33 0.88 -1.95
C ASP A 77 6.37 2.42 -1.86
N MET A 78 6.07 2.97 -0.68
CA MET A 78 6.04 4.41 -0.41
C MET A 78 7.38 4.97 0.08
N ARG A 79 8.31 4.07 0.39
CA ARG A 79 9.66 4.32 0.86
C ARG A 79 10.31 5.49 0.14
N ASP A 80 10.58 5.34 -1.15
CA ASP A 80 11.34 6.31 -1.96
C ASP A 80 10.47 7.43 -2.55
N ARG A 81 9.20 7.52 -2.12
CA ARG A 81 8.21 8.50 -2.62
C ARG A 81 7.92 9.64 -1.64
N MET A 82 8.52 9.62 -0.45
CA MET A 82 8.37 10.68 0.55
C MET A 82 9.65 10.88 1.35
N PRO A 83 9.80 12.01 2.07
CA PRO A 83 10.96 12.27 2.92
C PRO A 83 11.17 11.17 3.97
N ARG A 84 12.44 10.88 4.27
CA ARG A 84 12.85 9.80 5.19
C ARG A 84 12.19 9.94 6.56
N GLU A 85 12.14 11.16 7.08
CA GLU A 85 11.57 11.48 8.39
C GLU A 85 10.08 11.14 8.42
N ARG A 86 9.35 11.56 7.38
CA ARG A 86 7.91 11.27 7.24
C ARG A 86 7.67 9.77 7.13
N TRP A 87 8.47 9.07 6.35
CA TRP A 87 8.35 7.61 6.20
C TRP A 87 8.65 6.89 7.52
N ASN A 88 9.71 7.27 8.23
CA ASN A 88 10.05 6.71 9.55
C ASN A 88 8.89 6.90 10.54
N SER A 89 8.26 8.09 10.55
CA SER A 89 7.08 8.33 11.40
C SER A 89 5.92 7.39 11.08
N LEU A 90 5.68 7.07 9.80
CA LEU A 90 4.64 6.12 9.41
C LEU A 90 4.97 4.69 9.85
N VAL A 91 6.24 4.28 9.75
CA VAL A 91 6.68 2.96 10.23
C VAL A 91 6.46 2.86 11.74
N GLU A 92 6.94 3.83 12.51
CA GLU A 92 6.78 3.83 13.97
C GLU A 92 5.30 3.88 14.40
N GLU A 93 4.46 4.61 13.67
CA GLU A 93 3.01 4.60 13.91
C GLU A 93 2.39 3.22 13.63
N ALA A 94 2.81 2.57 12.53
CA ALA A 94 2.32 1.25 12.19
C ALA A 94 2.68 0.20 13.24
N LEU A 95 3.89 0.26 13.84
CA LEU A 95 4.23 -0.60 14.98
C LEU A 95 3.40 -0.29 16.21
N ARG A 96 3.26 0.99 16.56
CA ARG A 96 2.51 1.39 17.77
C ARG A 96 1.07 0.90 17.72
N ARG A 97 0.51 0.83 16.50
CA ARG A 97 -0.85 0.36 16.24
C ARG A 97 -0.95 -1.14 15.94
N GLU A 98 0.15 -1.88 16.08
CA GLU A 98 0.23 -3.33 15.83
C GLU A 98 -0.17 -3.73 14.40
N LEU A 99 -0.07 -2.78 13.46
CA LEU A 99 -0.31 -3.00 12.03
C LEU A 99 0.94 -3.54 11.30
N LEU A 100 2.09 -3.46 11.97
CA LEU A 100 3.38 -3.96 11.55
C LEU A 100 4.09 -4.58 12.76
N ASP A 101 4.70 -5.75 12.59
CA ASP A 101 5.50 -6.37 13.64
C ASP A 101 6.96 -5.89 13.61
N GLU A 102 7.71 -6.22 14.67
CA GLU A 102 9.12 -5.81 14.82
C GLU A 102 10.03 -6.45 13.76
N GLN A 103 9.72 -7.65 13.28
CA GLN A 103 10.52 -8.32 12.24
C GLN A 103 10.38 -7.59 10.90
N ALA A 104 9.15 -7.25 10.52
CA ALA A 104 8.85 -6.49 9.33
C ALA A 104 9.42 -5.06 9.42
N ARG A 105 9.42 -4.43 10.61
CA ARG A 105 10.14 -3.17 10.84
C ARG A 105 11.63 -3.31 10.50
N GLY A 106 12.27 -4.32 11.08
CA GLY A 106 13.70 -4.57 10.90
C GLY A 106 14.06 -4.76 9.43
N ALA A 107 13.24 -5.52 8.69
CA ALA A 107 13.40 -5.70 7.25
C ALA A 107 13.31 -4.37 6.50
N LEU A 108 12.26 -3.58 6.74
CA LEU A 108 12.05 -2.28 6.08
C LEU A 108 13.20 -1.30 6.35
N MET A 109 13.71 -1.26 7.58
CA MET A 109 14.82 -0.37 7.98
C MET A 109 16.16 -0.81 7.39
N SER A 110 16.40 -2.12 7.32
CA SER A 110 17.64 -2.69 6.76
C SER A 110 17.79 -2.35 5.27
N GLU A 111 16.70 -2.42 4.50
CA GLU A 111 16.74 -2.14 3.07
C GLU A 111 16.97 -0.65 2.72
N ARG A 112 16.77 0.28 3.66
CA ARG A 112 17.04 1.72 3.43
C ARG A 112 18.48 2.13 3.66
N HIS A 113 19.26 1.33 4.38
CA HIS A 113 20.65 1.66 4.71
C HIS A 113 21.64 1.32 3.59
N THR A 114 21.18 0.67 2.52
CA THR A 114 22.03 0.15 1.42
C THR A 114 22.18 1.12 0.23
N THR A 115 22.04 2.43 0.44
CA THR A 115 22.25 3.45 -0.61
C THR A 115 22.98 4.65 -0.03
#